data_AF-A0A0S8DJ79-F1
#
_entry.id   AF-A0A0S8DJ79-F1
#
_cell.length_a   1.000
_cell.length_b   1.000
_cell.length_c   1.000
_cell.angle_alpha   90.00
_cell.angle_beta   90.00
_cell.angle_gamma   90.00
#
_symmetry.space_group_name_H-M   'P 1'
#
loop_
_entity.id
_entity.type
_entity.pdbx_description
1 polymer ?
#
loop_
_entity_poly.entity_id
_entity_poly.type
_entity_poly.pdbx_seq_one_letter_code
_entity_poly.pdbx_strand_id
1 'polypeptide(L)'
;MVGVVLVIFVINLILAAPSLTGILKGLIPGIPEGISFELPHKVEGKIEDPLLLVASLLGTTFSVAAAFYQGNLVRERGWTIKDYSRGIGDSVAGVAVITTVSAVIMITTATVIPGKQAENIGVLAQALQPLLGSTAYVIFCVGLFAVAMNPFLINAIIGGSILADGLGKPARLSDRLSRVFTVAVLLVGMVVAMLALRTGQKPVSLIIFGSALTVIGNPLMAATILWLANHKAIMGRHRNNVIQNVLGGFGLIVVVFMAVRVLILVVLKLG
;
A
#
# COMPACT_ATOMS: atom_id res chain seq x y z
N MET A 1 0.25 -12.39 -14.96
CA MET A 1 -0.11 -12.66 -13.54
C MET A 1 -1.38 -11.92 -13.13
N VAL A 2 -1.41 -10.58 -13.14
CA VAL A 2 -2.57 -9.78 -12.67
C VAL A 2 -3.87 -10.10 -13.41
N GLY A 3 -3.84 -10.28 -14.74
CA GLY A 3 -5.03 -10.65 -15.51
C GLY A 3 -5.62 -12.01 -15.13
N VAL A 4 -4.78 -13.00 -14.78
CA VAL A 4 -5.25 -14.32 -14.31
C VAL A 4 -5.93 -14.19 -12.96
N VAL A 5 -5.33 -13.43 -12.04
CA VAL A 5 -5.91 -13.14 -10.72
C VAL A 5 -7.28 -12.47 -10.87
N LEU A 6 -7.38 -11.45 -11.74
CA LEU A 6 -8.64 -10.76 -12.00
C LEU A 6 -9.71 -11.72 -12.52
N VAL A 7 -9.40 -12.56 -13.51
CA VAL A 7 -10.37 -13.53 -14.06
C VAL A 7 -10.84 -14.51 -12.98
N ILE A 8 -9.92 -15.06 -12.19
CA ILE A 8 -10.26 -15.99 -11.09
C ILE A 8 -11.22 -15.33 -10.09
N PHE A 9 -10.90 -14.11 -9.64
CA PHE A 9 -11.74 -13.41 -8.68
C PHE A 9 -13.09 -13.00 -9.26
N VAL A 10 -13.16 -12.63 -10.55
CA VAL A 10 -14.41 -12.31 -11.22
C VAL A 10 -15.29 -13.55 -11.35
N ILE A 11 -14.74 -14.70 -11.74
CA ILE A 11 -15.50 -15.96 -11.79
C ILE A 11 -16.00 -16.29 -10.37
N ASN A 12 -15.15 -16.17 -9.35
CA ASN A 12 -15.55 -16.40 -7.97
C ASN A 12 -16.68 -15.47 -7.50
N LEU A 13 -16.67 -14.20 -7.90
CA LEU A 13 -17.74 -13.24 -7.62
C LEU A 13 -19.05 -13.63 -8.30
N ILE A 14 -19.01 -14.07 -9.56
CA ILE A 14 -20.20 -14.54 -10.29
C ILE A 14 -20.80 -15.75 -9.56
N LEU A 15 -19.97 -16.69 -9.12
CA LEU A 15 -20.40 -17.86 -8.36
C LEU A 15 -20.90 -17.51 -6.95
N ALA A 16 -20.35 -16.46 -6.33
CA ALA A 16 -20.83 -15.95 -5.05
C ALA A 16 -22.23 -15.32 -5.15
N ALA A 17 -22.68 -14.97 -6.37
CA ALA A 17 -24.01 -14.42 -6.66
C ALA A 17 -24.43 -13.26 -5.72
N PRO A 18 -23.64 -12.16 -5.65
CA PRO A 18 -23.94 -11.02 -4.79
C PRO A 18 -25.24 -10.32 -5.21
N SER A 19 -25.95 -9.76 -4.22
CA SER A 19 -27.11 -8.92 -4.54
C SER A 19 -26.70 -7.64 -5.27
N LEU A 20 -27.24 -7.43 -6.48
CA LEU A 20 -26.99 -6.22 -7.28
C LEU A 20 -27.39 -4.95 -6.53
N THR A 21 -28.50 -4.99 -5.81
CA THR A 21 -28.97 -3.88 -4.97
C THR A 21 -27.98 -3.56 -3.84
N GLY A 22 -27.36 -4.58 -3.24
CA GLY A 22 -26.33 -4.39 -2.21
C GLY A 22 -25.07 -3.75 -2.77
N ILE A 23 -24.61 -4.17 -3.96
CA ILE A 23 -23.47 -3.56 -4.65
C ILE A 23 -23.73 -2.09 -4.95
N LEU A 24 -24.90 -1.76 -5.54
CA LEU A 24 -25.24 -0.38 -5.89
C LEU A 24 -25.36 0.50 -4.64
N LYS A 25 -25.94 0.00 -3.55
CA LYS A 25 -25.99 0.74 -2.27
C LYS A 25 -24.59 0.95 -1.68
N GLY A 26 -23.71 -0.04 -1.77
CA GLY A 26 -22.34 0.06 -1.26
C GLY A 26 -21.45 1.04 -2.05
N LEU A 27 -21.80 1.35 -3.31
CA LEU A 27 -21.11 2.37 -4.11
C LEU A 27 -21.50 3.80 -3.74
N ILE A 28 -22.59 3.98 -2.99
CA ILE A 28 -23.00 5.31 -2.51
C ILE A 28 -22.06 5.70 -1.36
N PRO A 29 -21.32 6.81 -1.47
CA PRO A 29 -20.44 7.24 -0.40
C PRO A 29 -21.27 7.60 0.84
N GLY A 30 -20.98 6.95 1.96
CA GLY A 30 -21.59 7.19 3.25
C GLY A 30 -20.59 6.94 4.37
N ILE A 31 -20.84 7.55 5.53
CA ILE A 31 -20.04 7.28 6.74
C ILE A 31 -20.61 5.99 7.36
N PRO A 32 -19.83 4.90 7.48
CA PRO A 32 -20.30 3.66 8.09
C PRO A 32 -20.70 3.86 9.57
N GLU A 33 -21.73 3.15 10.01
CA GLU A 33 -22.14 3.11 11.41
C GLU A 33 -20.98 2.58 12.29
N GLY A 34 -20.62 3.34 13.33
CA GLY A 34 -19.50 3.01 14.23
C GLY A 34 -18.15 3.61 13.86
N ILE A 35 -18.04 4.34 12.74
CA ILE A 35 -16.84 5.11 12.42
C ILE A 35 -16.96 6.52 12.97
N SER A 36 -16.24 6.80 14.06
CA SER A 36 -15.98 8.16 14.53
C SER A 36 -14.67 8.70 13.93
N PHE A 37 -14.59 10.00 13.70
CA PHE A 37 -13.33 10.68 13.33
C PHE A 37 -12.40 10.89 14.54
N GLU A 38 -12.64 10.15 15.63
CA GLU A 38 -11.85 10.27 16.84
C GLU A 38 -10.42 9.79 16.59
N LEU A 39 -9.53 10.35 17.39
CA LEU A 39 -8.15 9.92 17.40
C LEU A 39 -8.05 8.54 18.06
N PRO A 40 -7.05 7.72 17.66
CA PRO A 40 -6.77 6.47 18.34
C PRO A 40 -6.63 6.70 19.85
N HIS A 41 -7.26 5.86 20.66
CA HIS A 41 -7.23 5.98 22.11
C HIS A 41 -7.06 4.61 22.76
N LYS A 42 -6.57 4.62 24.01
CA LYS A 42 -6.27 3.41 24.78
C LYS A 42 -7.44 3.11 25.71
N VAL A 43 -8.18 2.05 25.45
CA VAL A 43 -9.29 1.56 26.30
C VAL A 43 -8.87 0.20 26.85
N GLU A 44 -8.89 0.05 28.17
CA GLU A 44 -8.55 -1.22 28.86
C GLU A 44 -7.22 -1.87 28.41
N GLY A 45 -6.20 -1.06 28.09
CA GLY A 45 -4.89 -1.54 27.65
C GLY A 45 -4.81 -2.00 26.19
N LYS A 46 -5.91 -1.91 25.42
CA LYS A 46 -5.93 -2.08 23.97
C LYS A 46 -6.01 -0.72 23.28
N ILE A 47 -5.30 -0.57 22.17
CA ILE A 47 -5.37 0.63 21.34
C ILE A 47 -6.48 0.40 20.33
N GLU A 48 -7.54 1.19 20.42
CA GLU A 48 -8.64 1.16 19.48
C GLU A 48 -8.53 2.36 18.53
N ASP A 49 -8.66 2.10 17.24
CA ASP A 49 -8.70 3.12 16.20
C ASP A 49 -9.98 2.93 15.36
N PRO A 50 -10.97 3.83 15.49
CA PRO A 50 -12.25 3.72 14.77
C PRO A 50 -12.10 3.85 13.25
N LEU A 51 -10.99 4.41 12.76
CA LEU A 51 -10.68 4.49 11.33
C LEU A 51 -9.62 3.47 10.90
N LEU A 52 -9.29 2.45 11.72
CA LEU A 52 -8.21 1.50 11.40
C LEU A 52 -8.35 0.87 10.01
N LEU A 53 -9.56 0.47 9.62
CA LEU A 53 -9.82 -0.15 8.32
C LEU A 53 -9.64 0.84 7.16
N VAL A 54 -10.16 2.06 7.33
CA VAL A 54 -10.03 3.15 6.34
C VAL A 54 -8.56 3.57 6.20
N ALA A 55 -7.87 3.76 7.33
CA ALA A 55 -6.46 4.10 7.39
C ALA A 55 -5.59 2.99 6.77
N SER A 56 -5.90 1.71 7.01
CA SER A 56 -5.18 0.58 6.41
C SER A 56 -5.40 0.50 4.90
N LEU A 57 -6.63 0.76 4.42
CA LEU A 57 -6.92 0.82 2.99
C LEU A 57 -6.20 1.99 2.32
N LEU A 58 -6.22 3.17 2.93
CA LEU A 58 -5.50 4.34 2.44
C LEU A 58 -3.99 4.13 2.46
N GLY A 59 -3.43 3.57 3.54
CA GLY A 59 -2.00 3.31 3.67
C GLY A 59 -1.46 2.31 2.64
N THR A 60 -2.28 1.34 2.22
CA THR A 60 -1.88 0.34 1.21
C THR A 60 -2.10 0.82 -0.22
N THR A 61 -3.04 1.73 -0.46
CA THR A 61 -3.36 2.26 -1.81
C THR A 61 -2.60 3.54 -2.13
N PHE A 62 -2.36 4.40 -1.15
CA PHE A 62 -1.71 5.71 -1.32
C PHE A 62 -0.22 5.65 -0.94
N SER A 63 0.56 4.85 -1.68
CA SER A 63 2.00 4.69 -1.41
C SER A 63 2.84 5.84 -1.98
N VAL A 64 3.25 6.74 -1.10
CA VAL A 64 4.13 7.88 -1.46
C VAL A 64 5.52 7.41 -1.88
N ALA A 65 6.08 6.39 -1.21
CA ALA A 65 7.37 5.84 -1.58
C ALA A 65 7.37 5.26 -3.00
N ALA A 66 6.29 4.56 -3.38
CA ALA A 66 6.13 4.07 -4.75
C ALA A 66 6.01 5.22 -5.76
N ALA A 67 5.24 6.26 -5.43
CA ALA A 67 5.12 7.46 -6.26
C ALA A 67 6.48 8.18 -6.43
N PHE A 68 7.28 8.28 -5.38
CA PHE A 68 8.63 8.82 -5.43
C PHE A 68 9.55 7.97 -6.32
N TYR A 69 9.45 6.64 -6.20
CA TYR A 69 10.22 5.71 -7.01
C TYR A 69 9.82 5.69 -8.49
N GLN A 70 8.60 6.11 -8.86
CA GLN A 70 8.17 6.17 -10.26
C GLN A 70 9.11 7.02 -11.13
N GLY A 71 9.69 8.11 -10.60
CA GLY A 71 10.67 8.90 -11.34
C GLY A 71 11.90 8.08 -11.79
N ASN A 72 12.36 7.17 -10.93
CA ASN A 72 13.45 6.24 -11.23
C ASN A 72 13.03 5.22 -12.30
N LEU A 73 11.81 4.68 -12.23
CA LEU A 73 11.28 3.75 -13.23
C LEU A 73 11.13 4.38 -14.62
N VAL A 74 10.64 5.62 -14.69
CA VAL A 74 10.53 6.39 -15.95
C VAL A 74 11.93 6.60 -16.55
N ARG A 75 12.92 6.95 -15.72
CA ARG A 75 14.33 7.10 -16.12
C ARG A 75 14.94 5.79 -16.60
N GLU A 76 14.66 4.68 -15.91
CA GLU A 76 15.17 3.35 -16.26
C GLU A 76 14.56 2.82 -17.57
N ARG A 77 13.26 3.09 -17.80
CA ARG A 77 12.59 2.76 -19.06
C ARG A 77 12.99 3.67 -20.23
N GLY A 78 13.75 4.75 -19.97
CA GLY A 78 14.16 5.71 -20.98
C GLY A 78 13.00 6.51 -21.58
N TRP A 79 11.91 6.67 -20.84
CA TRP A 79 10.72 7.40 -21.30
C TRP A 79 11.02 8.88 -21.48
N THR A 80 10.42 9.46 -22.51
CA THR A 80 10.57 10.87 -22.84
C THR A 80 9.24 11.61 -22.67
N ILE A 81 9.25 12.93 -22.86
CA ILE A 81 8.03 13.75 -22.84
C ILE A 81 6.99 13.25 -23.85
N LYS A 82 7.42 12.64 -24.97
CA LYS A 82 6.51 12.06 -25.97
C LYS A 82 5.70 10.89 -25.43
N ASP A 83 6.23 10.18 -24.43
CA ASP A 83 5.58 9.04 -23.78
C ASP A 83 4.64 9.45 -22.65
N TYR A 84 4.58 10.74 -22.30
CA TYR A 84 3.80 11.24 -21.16
C TYR A 84 2.34 10.80 -21.19
N SER A 85 1.65 11.03 -22.31
CA SER A 85 0.23 10.65 -22.46
C SER A 85 0.02 9.14 -22.36
N ARG A 86 0.97 8.36 -22.89
CA ARG A 86 0.95 6.89 -22.77
C ARG A 86 1.19 6.45 -21.33
N GLY A 87 2.11 7.11 -20.61
CA GLY A 87 2.39 6.85 -19.21
C GLY A 87 1.21 7.16 -18.29
N ILE A 88 0.46 8.24 -18.56
CA ILE A 88 -0.80 8.54 -17.87
C ILE A 88 -1.80 7.41 -18.12
N GLY A 89 -1.98 6.99 -19.38
CA GLY A 89 -2.87 5.89 -19.73
C GLY A 89 -2.52 4.57 -19.05
N ASP A 90 -1.23 4.21 -19.03
CA ASP A 90 -0.72 3.00 -18.35
C ASP A 90 -0.96 3.06 -16.83
N SER A 91 -0.73 4.23 -16.23
CA SER A 91 -0.99 4.46 -14.79
C SER A 91 -2.48 4.33 -14.45
N VAL A 92 -3.36 4.96 -15.24
CA VAL A 92 -4.81 4.89 -15.03
C VAL A 92 -5.32 3.46 -15.22
N ALA A 93 -4.87 2.77 -16.27
CA ALA A 93 -5.23 1.37 -16.51
C ALA A 93 -4.74 0.46 -15.37
N GLY A 94 -3.50 0.65 -14.90
CA GLY A 94 -2.95 -0.10 -13.77
C GLY A 94 -3.76 0.11 -12.48
N VAL A 95 -4.07 1.36 -12.14
CA VAL A 95 -4.89 1.71 -10.97
C VAL A 95 -6.31 1.15 -11.11
N ALA A 96 -6.92 1.24 -12.28
CA ALA A 96 -8.26 0.72 -12.54
C ALA A 96 -8.32 -0.81 -12.35
N VAL A 97 -7.32 -1.55 -12.86
CA VAL A 97 -7.24 -3.00 -12.70
C VAL A 97 -7.11 -3.38 -11.23
N ILE A 98 -6.19 -2.75 -10.49
CA ILE A 98 -5.98 -3.05 -9.07
C ILE A 98 -7.23 -2.70 -8.24
N THR A 99 -7.85 -1.54 -8.51
CA THR A 99 -9.09 -1.12 -7.84
C THR A 99 -10.23 -2.10 -8.11
N THR A 100 -10.33 -2.59 -9.35
CA THR A 100 -11.33 -3.60 -9.73
C THR A 100 -11.11 -4.90 -8.96
N VAL A 101 -9.87 -5.40 -8.89
CA VAL A 101 -9.54 -6.59 -8.10
C VAL A 101 -9.92 -6.39 -6.63
N SER A 102 -9.55 -5.26 -6.03
CA SER A 102 -9.91 -4.94 -4.65
C SER A 102 -11.43 -4.86 -4.43
N ALA A 103 -12.17 -4.25 -5.35
CA ALA A 103 -13.63 -4.18 -5.28
C ALA A 103 -14.27 -5.57 -5.37
N VAL A 104 -13.82 -6.41 -6.31
CA VAL A 104 -14.29 -7.79 -6.47
C VAL A 104 -14.05 -8.61 -5.20
N ILE A 105 -12.85 -8.50 -4.60
CA ILE A 105 -12.53 -9.17 -3.34
C ILE A 105 -13.45 -8.68 -2.22
N MET A 106 -13.65 -7.36 -2.11
CA MET A 106 -14.49 -6.74 -1.08
C MET A 106 -15.95 -7.18 -1.18
N ILE A 107 -16.53 -7.16 -2.38
CA ILE A 107 -17.92 -7.60 -2.63
C ILE A 107 -18.07 -9.10 -2.35
N THR A 108 -17.14 -9.91 -2.84
CA THR A 108 -17.13 -11.37 -2.59
C THR A 108 -17.11 -11.65 -1.09
N THR A 109 -16.18 -10.99 -0.38
CA THR A 109 -16.01 -11.15 1.07
C THR A 109 -17.29 -10.76 1.81
N ALA A 110 -17.87 -9.61 1.47
CA ALA A 110 -19.12 -9.13 2.06
C ALA A 110 -20.30 -10.09 1.80
N THR A 111 -20.28 -10.83 0.70
CA THR A 111 -21.34 -11.78 0.32
C THR A 111 -21.17 -13.13 0.98
N VAL A 112 -19.95 -13.66 1.02
CA VAL A 112 -19.66 -15.05 1.45
C VAL A 112 -19.44 -15.15 2.96
N ILE A 113 -18.85 -14.11 3.57
CA ILE A 113 -18.59 -14.08 5.02
C ILE A 113 -19.16 -12.82 5.70
N PRO A 114 -20.47 -12.54 5.56
CA PRO A 114 -21.09 -11.36 6.16
C PRO A 114 -20.99 -11.42 7.69
N GLY A 115 -20.59 -10.30 8.31
CA GLY A 115 -20.52 -10.15 9.77
C GLY A 115 -19.41 -10.96 10.47
N LYS A 116 -18.59 -11.72 9.73
CA LYS A 116 -17.44 -12.43 10.32
C LYS A 116 -16.22 -11.52 10.37
N GLN A 117 -15.56 -11.47 11.53
CA GLN A 117 -14.29 -10.78 11.66
C GLN A 117 -13.16 -11.57 11.00
N ALA A 118 -12.21 -10.86 10.38
CA ALA A 118 -11.04 -11.43 9.70
C ALA A 118 -9.94 -11.84 10.71
N GLU A 119 -10.27 -12.68 11.69
CA GLU A 119 -9.35 -13.03 12.78
C GLU A 119 -8.29 -14.06 12.38
N ASN A 120 -8.58 -14.90 11.38
CA ASN A 120 -7.66 -15.94 10.94
C ASN A 120 -7.74 -16.19 9.43
N ILE A 121 -6.68 -16.82 8.92
CA ILE A 121 -6.52 -17.16 7.49
C ILE A 121 -7.64 -18.09 7.00
N GLY A 122 -8.16 -18.97 7.89
CA GLY A 122 -9.25 -19.88 7.55
C GLY A 122 -10.56 -19.17 7.23
N VAL A 123 -10.90 -18.12 7.98
CA VAL A 123 -12.06 -17.27 7.67
C VAL A 123 -11.87 -16.55 6.34
N LEU A 124 -10.68 -15.99 6.10
CA LEU A 124 -10.37 -15.30 4.85
C LEU A 124 -10.44 -16.24 3.63
N ALA A 125 -9.98 -17.48 3.77
CA ALA A 125 -10.03 -18.46 2.69
C ALA A 125 -11.46 -18.84 2.27
N GLN A 126 -12.45 -18.69 3.16
CA GLN A 126 -13.86 -18.92 2.82
C GLN A 126 -14.34 -17.99 1.70
N ALA A 127 -13.73 -16.81 1.52
CA ALA A 127 -14.08 -15.91 0.43
C ALA A 127 -13.89 -16.54 -0.97
N LEU A 128 -12.99 -17.54 -1.11
CA LEU A 128 -12.76 -18.27 -2.36
C LEU A 128 -13.54 -19.59 -2.44
N GLN A 129 -14.33 -19.94 -1.41
CA GLN A 129 -15.11 -21.17 -1.38
C GLN A 129 -16.09 -21.31 -2.57
N PRO A 130 -16.75 -20.24 -3.08
CA PRO A 130 -17.67 -20.38 -4.22
C PRO A 130 -17.01 -20.97 -5.48
N LEU A 131 -15.75 -20.62 -5.74
CA LEU A 131 -15.00 -21.13 -6.89
C LEU A 131 -14.24 -22.42 -6.61
N LEU A 132 -13.57 -22.50 -5.45
CA LEU A 132 -12.58 -23.54 -5.16
C LEU A 132 -13.11 -24.65 -4.25
N GLY A 133 -14.31 -24.50 -3.70
CA GLY A 133 -14.94 -25.47 -2.82
C GLY A 133 -14.04 -25.85 -1.64
N SER A 134 -13.86 -27.16 -1.43
CA SER A 134 -13.03 -27.71 -0.34
C SER A 134 -11.53 -27.40 -0.48
N THR A 135 -11.05 -27.06 -1.67
CA THR A 135 -9.63 -26.75 -1.92
C THR A 135 -9.28 -25.28 -1.64
N ALA A 136 -10.28 -24.44 -1.34
CA ALA A 136 -10.12 -23.01 -1.15
C ALA A 136 -9.05 -22.67 -0.11
N TYR A 137 -9.02 -23.38 1.03
CA TYR A 137 -8.03 -23.14 2.08
C TYR A 137 -6.58 -23.33 1.61
N VAL A 138 -6.29 -24.45 0.94
CA VAL A 138 -4.93 -24.78 0.49
C VAL A 138 -4.47 -23.79 -0.58
N ILE A 139 -5.32 -23.53 -1.57
CA ILE A 139 -5.00 -22.61 -2.68
C ILE A 139 -4.87 -21.17 -2.16
N PHE A 140 -5.74 -20.75 -1.24
CA PHE A 140 -5.64 -19.44 -0.60
C PHE A 140 -4.33 -19.29 0.17
N CYS A 141 -3.92 -20.28 0.96
CA CYS A 141 -2.65 -20.24 1.71
C CYS A 141 -1.43 -20.17 0.78
N VAL A 142 -1.39 -20.99 -0.28
CA VAL A 142 -0.30 -20.97 -1.26
C VAL A 142 -0.26 -19.64 -2.01
N GLY A 143 -1.41 -19.13 -2.43
CA GLY A 143 -1.54 -17.84 -3.11
C GLY A 143 -1.16 -16.67 -2.22
N LEU A 144 -1.64 -16.66 -0.97
CA LEU A 144 -1.31 -15.64 0.03
C LEU A 144 0.20 -15.60 0.29
N PHE A 145 0.86 -16.75 0.38
CA PHE A 145 2.32 -16.80 0.53
C PHE A 145 3.03 -16.14 -0.66
N ALA A 146 2.67 -16.52 -1.90
CA ALA A 146 3.27 -15.95 -3.10
C ALA A 146 3.02 -14.42 -3.21
N VAL A 147 1.80 -13.97 -2.88
CA VAL A 147 1.43 -12.55 -2.91
C VAL A 147 2.13 -11.77 -1.80
N ALA A 148 2.26 -12.32 -0.59
CA ALA A 148 2.90 -11.64 0.54
C ALA A 148 4.41 -11.46 0.37
N MET A 149 5.09 -12.41 -0.28
CA MET A 149 6.54 -12.33 -0.53
C MET A 149 6.92 -11.26 -1.56
N ASN A 150 6.02 -10.94 -2.50
CA ASN A 150 6.33 -10.03 -3.59
C ASN A 150 6.56 -8.56 -3.12
N PRO A 151 5.66 -7.93 -2.33
CA PRO A 151 5.91 -6.60 -1.76
C PRO A 151 7.14 -6.54 -0.86
N PHE A 152 7.46 -7.61 -0.14
CA PHE A 152 8.66 -7.66 0.70
C PHE A 152 9.93 -7.44 -0.14
N LEU A 153 10.08 -8.18 -1.23
CA LEU A 153 11.24 -8.05 -2.12
C LEU A 153 11.23 -6.70 -2.87
N ILE A 154 10.08 -6.30 -3.42
CA ILE A 154 9.94 -5.05 -4.16
C ILE A 154 10.26 -3.84 -3.28
N ASN A 155 9.77 -3.79 -2.05
CA ASN A 155 10.03 -2.67 -1.14
C ASN A 155 11.51 -2.58 -0.75
N ALA A 156 12.19 -3.72 -0.54
CA ALA A 156 13.63 -3.74 -0.28
C ALA A 156 14.42 -3.19 -1.46
N ILE A 157 14.04 -3.58 -2.68
CA ILE A 157 14.63 -3.09 -3.93
C ILE A 157 14.43 -1.58 -4.10
N ILE A 158 13.21 -1.09 -3.86
CA ILE A 158 12.89 0.34 -3.89
C ILE A 158 13.76 1.09 -2.88
N GLY A 159 13.84 0.60 -1.64
CA GLY A 159 14.67 1.21 -0.61
C GLY A 159 16.14 1.28 -0.98
N GLY A 160 16.72 0.18 -1.48
CA GLY A 160 18.13 0.14 -1.92
C GLY A 160 18.41 1.07 -3.11
N SER A 161 17.48 1.16 -4.06
CA SER A 161 17.61 2.02 -5.23
C SER A 161 17.47 3.50 -4.87
N ILE A 162 16.51 3.88 -4.01
CA ILE A 162 16.37 5.24 -3.50
C ILE A 162 17.61 5.65 -2.70
N LEU A 163 18.20 4.74 -1.91
CA LEU A 163 19.43 5.02 -1.19
C LEU A 163 20.61 5.27 -2.15
N ALA A 164 20.73 4.51 -3.24
CA ALA A 164 21.72 4.77 -4.28
C ALA A 164 21.52 6.15 -4.95
N ASP A 165 20.27 6.48 -5.29
CA ASP A 165 19.90 7.77 -5.91
C ASP A 165 20.24 8.95 -4.98
N GLY A 166 19.93 8.81 -3.69
CA GLY A 166 20.26 9.82 -2.66
C GLY A 166 21.76 10.07 -2.47
N LEU A 167 22.61 9.08 -2.79
CA LEU A 167 24.06 9.22 -2.80
C LEU A 167 24.62 9.71 -4.15
N GLY A 168 23.75 10.10 -5.08
CA GLY A 168 24.12 10.58 -6.42
C GLY A 168 24.64 9.47 -7.34
N LYS A 169 24.35 8.21 -7.04
CA LYS A 169 24.75 7.06 -7.85
C LYS A 169 23.61 6.64 -8.78
N PRO A 170 23.92 5.99 -9.91
CA PRO A 170 22.88 5.48 -10.80
C PRO A 170 22.02 4.46 -10.04
N ALA A 171 20.70 4.68 -10.09
CA ALA A 171 19.71 4.01 -9.27
C ALA A 171 18.81 3.06 -10.08
N ARG A 172 19.35 2.42 -11.13
CA ARG A 172 18.62 1.38 -11.86
C ARG A 172 18.56 0.12 -11.01
N LEU A 173 17.53 -0.69 -11.23
CA LEU A 173 17.37 -1.99 -10.58
C LEU A 173 18.55 -2.94 -10.89
N SER A 174 19.13 -2.80 -12.07
CA SER A 174 20.28 -3.60 -12.52
C SER A 174 21.62 -3.16 -11.93
N ASP A 175 21.71 -1.97 -11.35
CA ASP A 175 22.98 -1.38 -10.97
C ASP A 175 23.58 -2.06 -9.74
N ARG A 176 24.91 -2.20 -9.73
CA ARG A 176 25.63 -2.90 -8.65
C ARG A 176 25.35 -2.27 -7.29
N LEU A 177 25.33 -0.95 -7.20
CA LEU A 177 25.11 -0.25 -5.91
C LEU A 177 23.68 -0.38 -5.40
N SER A 178 22.67 -0.25 -6.26
CA SER A 178 21.27 -0.50 -5.90
C SER A 178 21.08 -1.93 -5.36
N ARG A 179 21.70 -2.93 -6.01
CA ARG A 179 21.67 -4.33 -5.54
C ARG A 179 22.40 -4.53 -4.22
N VAL A 180 23.60 -3.94 -4.07
CA VAL A 180 24.36 -4.02 -2.82
C VAL A 180 23.57 -3.41 -1.67
N PHE A 181 22.96 -2.24 -1.86
CA PHE A 181 22.12 -1.63 -0.82
C PHE A 181 20.85 -2.43 -0.55
N THR A 182 20.22 -2.99 -1.58
CA THR A 182 19.08 -3.90 -1.39
C THR A 182 19.46 -5.11 -0.53
N VAL A 183 20.58 -5.77 -0.87
CA VAL A 183 21.10 -6.91 -0.09
C VAL A 183 21.48 -6.49 1.32
N ALA A 184 22.11 -5.33 1.50
CA ALA A 184 22.46 -4.81 2.82
C ALA A 184 21.20 -4.58 3.68
N VAL A 185 20.15 -3.96 3.13
CA VAL A 185 18.87 -3.75 3.83
C VAL A 185 18.23 -5.09 4.21
N LEU A 186 18.23 -6.08 3.29
CA LEU A 186 17.70 -7.41 3.56
C LEU A 186 18.51 -8.14 4.65
N LEU A 187 19.84 -8.06 4.62
CA LEU A 187 20.72 -8.65 5.62
C LEU A 187 20.52 -8.02 7.00
N VAL A 188 20.39 -6.68 7.06
CA VAL A 188 20.08 -5.98 8.31
C VAL A 188 18.72 -6.45 8.85
N GLY A 189 17.69 -6.52 7.99
CA GLY A 189 16.38 -7.05 8.36
C GLY A 189 16.45 -8.49 8.89
N MET A 190 17.25 -9.35 8.24
CA MET A 190 17.46 -10.73 8.66
C MET A 190 18.17 -10.84 10.00
N VAL A 191 19.26 -10.09 10.22
CA VAL A 191 20.00 -10.06 11.49
C VAL A 191 19.07 -9.59 12.62
N VAL A 192 18.33 -8.52 12.38
CA VAL A 192 17.36 -7.98 13.34
C VAL A 192 16.28 -9.00 13.68
N ALA A 193 15.72 -9.68 12.67
CA ALA A 193 14.73 -10.73 12.89
C ALA A 193 15.30 -11.91 13.69
N MET A 194 16.53 -12.36 13.37
CA MET A 194 17.20 -13.44 14.12
C MET A 194 17.47 -13.06 15.58
N LEU A 195 17.89 -11.81 15.84
CA LEU A 195 18.12 -11.32 17.20
C LEU A 195 16.82 -11.26 18.00
N ALA A 196 15.73 -10.80 17.39
CA ALA A 196 14.40 -10.80 18.02
C ALA A 196 13.93 -12.22 18.38
N LEU A 197 14.13 -13.18 17.46
CA LEU A 197 13.80 -14.60 17.71
C LEU A 197 14.64 -15.21 18.85
N ARG A 198 15.93 -14.89 18.93
CA ARG A 198 16.81 -15.43 19.99
C ARG A 198 16.55 -14.84 21.36
N THR A 199 16.21 -13.56 21.44
CA THR A 199 16.00 -12.86 22.72
C THR A 199 14.58 -13.04 23.27
N GLY A 200 13.67 -13.62 22.50
CA GLY A 200 12.25 -13.75 22.87
C GLY A 200 11.53 -12.40 23.04
N GLN A 201 12.23 -11.27 22.80
CA GLN A 201 11.65 -9.95 22.86
C GLN A 201 10.80 -9.74 21.62
N LYS A 202 9.55 -9.30 21.84
CA LYS A 202 8.71 -8.88 20.73
C LYS A 202 9.44 -7.75 20.00
N PRO A 203 9.61 -7.78 18.66
CA PRO A 203 10.30 -6.73 17.90
C PRO A 203 9.52 -5.41 17.83
N VAL A 204 8.73 -5.11 18.86
CA VAL A 204 7.81 -3.99 18.97
C VAL A 204 8.57 -2.67 18.86
N SER A 205 9.69 -2.49 19.56
CA SER A 205 10.47 -1.25 19.51
C SER A 205 11.02 -0.97 18.10
N LEU A 206 11.41 -2.00 17.35
CA LEU A 206 11.89 -1.89 15.98
C LEU A 206 10.77 -1.56 15.00
N ILE A 207 9.59 -2.18 15.18
CA ILE A 207 8.38 -1.88 14.41
C ILE A 207 7.94 -0.44 14.68
N ILE A 208 7.99 0.00 15.93
CA ILE A 208 7.66 1.37 16.34
C ILE A 208 8.66 2.35 15.70
N PHE A 209 9.95 2.06 15.76
CA PHE A 209 10.98 2.89 15.12
C PHE A 209 10.77 2.99 13.61
N GLY A 210 10.52 1.87 12.93
CA GLY A 210 10.21 1.86 11.49
C GLY A 210 8.97 2.68 11.17
N SER A 211 7.93 2.59 12.01
CA SER A 211 6.71 3.41 11.86
C SER A 211 6.98 4.90 12.10
N ALA A 212 7.84 5.25 13.06
CA ALA A 212 8.24 6.63 13.29
C ALA A 212 8.99 7.24 12.10
N LEU A 213 9.82 6.44 11.42
CA LEU A 213 10.49 6.88 10.18
C LEU A 213 9.49 7.16 9.06
N THR A 214 8.43 6.35 8.91
CA THR A 214 7.42 6.57 7.86
C THR A 214 6.53 7.79 8.13
N VAL A 215 6.28 8.13 9.41
CA VAL A 215 5.59 9.37 9.82
C VAL A 215 6.30 10.61 9.28
N ILE A 216 7.62 10.62 9.27
CA ILE A 216 8.41 11.77 8.79
C ILE A 216 8.68 11.65 7.27
N GLY A 217 9.04 10.44 6.82
CA GLY A 217 9.46 10.19 5.45
C GLY A 217 8.35 10.42 4.42
N ASN A 218 7.12 9.96 4.68
CA ASN A 218 6.04 10.07 3.71
C ASN A 218 5.63 11.53 3.42
N PRO A 219 5.37 12.40 4.43
CA PRO A 219 5.08 13.80 4.18
C PRO A 219 6.22 14.51 3.46
N LEU A 220 7.47 14.22 3.83
CA LEU A 220 8.65 14.85 3.20
C LEU A 220 8.75 14.47 1.72
N MET A 221 8.59 13.18 1.37
CA MET A 221 8.58 12.73 -0.02
C MET A 221 7.44 13.36 -0.81
N ALA A 222 6.21 13.38 -0.26
CA ALA A 222 5.05 13.98 -0.92
C ALA A 222 5.25 15.48 -1.17
N ALA A 223 5.73 16.22 -0.17
CA ALA A 223 6.04 17.64 -0.28
C ALA A 223 7.15 17.89 -1.32
N THR A 224 8.18 17.06 -1.34
CA THR A 224 9.28 17.15 -2.31
C THR A 224 8.79 16.94 -3.74
N ILE A 225 7.95 15.93 -3.98
CA ILE A 225 7.35 15.69 -5.31
C ILE A 225 6.52 16.90 -5.75
N LEU A 226 5.65 17.41 -4.87
CA LEU A 226 4.78 18.54 -5.20
C LEU A 226 5.57 19.82 -5.45
N TRP A 227 6.63 20.06 -4.67
CA TRP A 227 7.54 21.17 -4.85
C TRP A 227 8.29 21.06 -6.19
N LEU A 228 8.86 19.89 -6.48
CA LEU A 228 9.61 19.63 -7.71
C LEU A 228 8.72 19.81 -8.95
N ALA A 229 7.48 19.31 -8.89
CA ALA A 229 6.49 19.44 -9.96
C ALA A 229 6.09 20.90 -10.24
N ASN A 230 6.29 21.79 -9.27
CA ASN A 230 6.04 23.22 -9.40
C ASN A 230 7.30 24.04 -9.69
N HIS A 231 8.49 23.45 -9.62
CA HIS A 231 9.75 24.20 -9.74
C HIS A 231 10.06 24.53 -11.21
N LYS A 232 10.10 25.84 -11.54
CA LYS A 232 10.23 26.31 -12.94
C LYS A 232 11.54 25.90 -13.60
N ALA A 233 12.65 25.87 -12.86
CA ALA A 233 13.95 25.48 -13.42
C ALA A 233 14.00 24.01 -13.84
N ILE A 234 13.15 23.15 -13.28
CA ILE A 234 13.16 21.70 -13.49
C ILE A 234 12.06 21.30 -14.47
N MET A 235 10.82 21.76 -14.24
CA MET A 235 9.66 21.37 -15.06
C MET A 235 9.43 22.28 -16.28
N GLY A 236 10.02 23.48 -16.31
CA GLY A 236 9.91 24.41 -17.44
C GLY A 236 8.46 24.73 -17.81
N ARG A 237 8.03 24.28 -19.01
CA ARG A 237 6.66 24.43 -19.53
C ARG A 237 5.67 23.37 -19.04
N HIS A 238 6.15 22.28 -18.44
CA HIS A 238 5.33 21.13 -17.98
C HIS A 238 5.04 21.19 -16.48
N ARG A 239 4.96 22.41 -15.91
CA ARG A 239 4.61 22.60 -14.50
C ARG A 239 3.17 22.15 -14.24
N ASN A 240 2.92 21.78 -13.00
CA ASN A 240 1.56 21.45 -12.58
C ASN A 240 0.58 22.61 -12.87
N ASN A 241 -0.55 22.26 -13.46
CA ASN A 241 -1.70 23.14 -13.57
C ASN A 241 -2.43 23.24 -12.22
N VAL A 242 -3.36 24.20 -12.11
CA VAL A 242 -4.13 24.45 -10.87
C VAL A 242 -4.82 23.17 -10.37
N ILE A 243 -5.43 22.38 -11.26
CA ILE A 243 -6.10 21.12 -10.89
C ILE A 243 -5.10 20.12 -10.30
N GLN A 244 -3.92 19.96 -10.91
CA GLN A 244 -2.88 19.04 -10.43
C GLN A 244 -2.32 19.48 -9.07
N ASN A 245 -2.24 20.80 -8.83
CA ASN A 245 -1.84 21.34 -7.54
C ASN A 245 -2.90 21.17 -6.46
N VAL A 246 -4.19 21.33 -6.79
CA VAL A 246 -5.29 21.06 -5.86
C VAL A 246 -5.32 19.57 -5.49
N LEU A 247 -5.24 18.68 -6.47
CA LEU A 247 -5.20 17.23 -6.22
C LEU A 247 -3.94 16.81 -5.46
N GLY A 248 -2.77 17.35 -5.81
CA GLY A 248 -1.52 17.09 -5.11
C GLY A 248 -1.51 17.63 -3.68
N GLY A 249 -2.10 18.81 -3.46
CA GLY A 249 -2.29 19.40 -2.13
C GLY A 249 -3.24 18.57 -1.28
N PHE A 250 -4.34 18.09 -1.84
CA PHE A 250 -5.24 17.16 -1.16
C PHE A 250 -4.51 15.87 -0.79
N GLY A 251 -3.73 15.29 -1.71
CA GLY A 251 -2.89 14.12 -1.43
C GLY A 251 -1.89 14.36 -0.30
N LEU A 252 -1.26 15.54 -0.26
CA LEU A 252 -0.36 15.93 0.84
C LEU A 252 -1.11 16.00 2.19
N ILE A 253 -2.32 16.59 2.22
CA ILE A 253 -3.15 16.64 3.43
C ILE A 253 -3.47 15.22 3.92
N VAL A 254 -3.85 14.30 3.02
CA VAL A 254 -4.14 12.90 3.37
C VAL A 254 -2.90 12.22 3.95
N VAL A 255 -1.72 12.43 3.36
CA VAL A 255 -0.46 11.87 3.86
C VAL A 255 -0.10 12.42 5.24
N VAL A 256 -0.26 13.72 5.46
CA VAL A 256 -0.02 14.35 6.77
C VAL A 256 -1.01 13.81 7.79
N PHE A 257 -2.30 13.70 7.45
CA PHE A 257 -3.32 13.12 8.32
C PHE A 257 -2.97 11.68 8.73
N MET A 258 -2.57 10.85 7.77
CA MET A 258 -2.12 9.48 8.03
C MET A 258 -0.86 9.43 8.91
N ALA A 259 0.11 10.31 8.65
CA ALA A 259 1.33 10.41 9.44
C ALA A 259 1.03 10.80 10.90
N VAL A 260 0.14 11.77 11.13
CA VAL A 260 -0.28 12.16 12.49
C VAL A 260 -0.95 10.99 13.22
N ARG A 261 -1.80 10.21 12.54
CA ARG A 261 -2.45 9.04 13.14
C ARG A 261 -1.44 7.94 13.51
N VAL A 262 -0.51 7.64 12.62
CA VAL A 262 0.58 6.68 12.93
C VAL A 262 1.44 7.19 14.07
N LEU A 263 1.72 8.50 14.15
CA LEU A 263 2.46 9.10 15.25
C LEU A 263 1.74 8.90 16.60
N ILE A 264 0.42 9.15 16.65
CA ILE A 264 -0.38 8.93 17.86
C ILE A 264 -0.35 7.45 18.26
N LEU A 265 -0.52 6.53 17.30
CA LEU A 265 -0.41 5.09 17.56
C LEU A 265 0.97 4.70 18.11
N VAL A 266 2.03 5.31 17.62
CA VAL A 266 3.41 5.11 18.12
C VAL A 266 3.53 5.62 19.56
N VAL A 267 3.06 6.83 19.85
CA VAL A 267 3.09 7.42 21.19
C VAL A 267 2.31 6.55 22.19
N LEU A 268 1.11 6.10 21.82
CA LEU A 268 0.29 5.22 22.67
C LEU A 268 0.87 3.82 22.90
N LYS A 269 1.75 3.34 22.01
CA LYS A 269 2.47 2.08 22.20
C LYS A 269 3.71 2.23 23.09
N LEU A 270 4.28 3.43 23.16
CA LEU A 270 5.45 3.74 23.98
C LEU A 270 5.08 4.16 25.41
N GLY A 271 3.87 4.69 25.63
CA GLY A 271 3.31 5.02 26.95
C GLY A 271 2.35 3.95 27.49
#